data_AF-A0A843SZ30-F1
#
_entry.id   AF-A0A843SZ30-F1
#
_cell.length_a   1.000
_cell.length_b   1.000
_cell.length_c   1.000
_cell.angle_alpha   90.00
_cell.angle_beta   90.00
_cell.angle_gamma   90.00
#
_symmetry.space_group_name_H-M   'P 1'
#
loop_
_entity.id
_entity.type
_entity.pdbx_description
1 polymer ?
#
loop_
_entity_poly.entity_id
_entity_poly.type
_entity_poly.pdbx_seq_one_letter_code
_entity_poly.pdbx_strand_id
1 'polypeptide(L)'
;MGLLVVDEAARVSDDLYQAIRPMLAVSQGRIVLLSTPFGKRGLFHHEWTEGGPSWSRIMIPAEQVPRISPRWLAEERSKIGDWWYRQEYGCEFVDTQDQVFGYEHVQAAISDDVEPLFAA
;
A
#
# COMPACT_ATOMS: atom_id res chain seq x y z
N MET A 1 2.04 21.73 17.42
CA MET A 1 2.98 20.77 16.81
C MET A 1 2.45 20.45 15.42
N GLY A 2 3.19 20.76 14.35
CA GLY A 2 2.61 20.86 12.99
C GLY A 2 3.02 19.78 11.99
N LEU A 3 3.63 18.68 12.42
CA LEU A 3 4.06 17.60 11.55
C LEU A 3 3.88 16.24 12.23
N LEU A 4 3.17 15.34 11.56
CA LEU A 4 3.05 13.93 11.92
C LEU A 4 3.78 13.09 10.86
N VAL A 5 4.69 12.23 11.28
CA VAL A 5 5.38 11.29 10.38
C VAL A 5 5.01 9.87 10.82
N VAL A 6 4.51 9.09 9.87
CA VAL A 6 4.19 7.68 10.06
C VAL A 6 5.18 6.88 9.21
N ASP A 7 6.10 6.21 9.89
CA ASP A 7 7.06 5.30 9.27
C ASP A 7 6.47 3.89 9.17
N GLU A 8 6.85 3.13 8.15
CA GLU A 8 6.24 1.84 7.80
C GLU A 8 4.70 1.89 7.75
N ALA A 9 4.16 2.95 7.15
CA ALA A 9 2.74 3.27 7.19
C ALA A 9 1.81 2.17 6.66
N ALA A 10 2.25 1.31 5.73
CA ALA A 10 1.47 0.17 5.24
C ALA A 10 1.30 -0.95 6.28
N ARG A 11 2.06 -0.92 7.38
CA ARG A 11 1.96 -1.85 8.52
C ARG A 11 1.17 -1.28 9.69
N VAL A 12 0.89 0.02 9.68
CA VAL A 12 0.16 0.70 10.75
C VAL A 12 -1.33 0.36 10.65
N SER A 13 -1.99 0.17 11.81
CA SER A 13 -3.42 -0.11 11.85
C SER A 13 -4.24 1.13 11.48
N ASP A 14 -5.34 0.90 10.76
CA ASP A 14 -6.27 1.96 10.37
C ASP A 14 -6.86 2.66 11.61
N ASP A 15 -7.09 1.93 12.70
CA ASP A 15 -7.58 2.48 13.97
C ASP A 15 -6.62 3.52 14.56
N LEU A 16 -5.30 3.24 14.56
CA LEU A 16 -4.30 4.17 15.05
C LEU A 16 -4.28 5.44 14.19
N TYR A 17 -4.37 5.27 12.87
CA TYR A 17 -4.45 6.39 11.94
C TYR A 17 -5.68 7.26 12.17
N GLN A 18 -6.85 6.65 12.35
CA GLN A 18 -8.08 7.37 12.68
C GLN A 18 -7.97 8.13 14.01
N ALA A 19 -7.34 7.54 15.03
CA ALA A 19 -7.17 8.17 16.34
C ALA A 19 -6.27 9.41 16.28
N ILE A 20 -5.26 9.45 15.39
CA ILE A 20 -4.31 10.57 15.30
C ILE A 20 -4.71 11.64 14.28
N ARG A 21 -5.58 11.35 13.31
CA ARG A 21 -6.03 12.33 12.30
C ARG A 21 -6.59 13.64 12.87
N PRO A 22 -7.42 13.63 13.94
CA PRO A 22 -7.96 14.87 14.51
C PRO A 22 -6.89 15.87 14.98
N MET A 23 -5.68 15.40 15.29
CA MET A 23 -4.57 16.27 15.69
C MET A 23 -4.15 17.24 14.57
N LEU A 24 -4.41 16.90 13.30
CA LEU A 24 -4.15 17.77 12.14
C LEU A 24 -5.14 18.93 12.06
N ALA A 25 -6.40 18.71 12.47
CA ALA A 25 -7.45 19.73 12.39
C ALA A 25 -7.17 20.92 13.33
N VAL A 26 -6.60 20.65 14.51
CA VAL A 26 -6.29 21.69 15.51
C VAL A 26 -4.97 22.40 15.18
N SER A 27 -3.99 21.67 14.66
CA SER A 27 -2.65 22.21 14.42
C SER A 27 -2.46 22.83 13.03
N GLN A 28 -3.40 22.63 12.10
CA GLN A 28 -3.20 22.83 10.66
C GLN A 28 -1.88 22.21 10.16
N GLY A 29 -1.52 21.07 10.78
CA GLY A 29 -0.27 20.38 10.55
C GLY A 29 -0.27 19.57 9.26
N ARG A 30 0.91 19.11 8.87
CA ARG A 30 1.10 18.19 7.75
C ARG A 30 1.23 16.77 8.27
N ILE A 31 0.86 15.80 7.43
CA ILE A 31 1.13 14.39 7.64
C ILE A 31 2.03 13.87 6.52
N VAL A 32 2.99 13.03 6.87
CA VAL A 32 3.88 12.34 5.94
C VAL A 32 3.79 10.86 6.23
N LEU A 33 3.46 10.07 5.20
CA LEU A 33 3.43 8.61 5.27
C LEU A 33 4.64 8.08 4.48
N LEU A 34 5.52 7.34 5.15
CA LEU A 34 6.69 6.69 4.57
C LEU A 34 6.48 5.18 4.67
N SER A 35 6.56 4.47 3.55
CA SER A 35 6.39 3.01 3.54
C SER A 35 6.77 2.41 2.20
N THR A 36 7.03 1.10 2.21
CA THR A 36 6.80 0.23 1.04
C THR A 36 5.33 -0.23 1.03
N PRO A 37 4.75 -0.55 -0.14
CA PRO A 37 3.43 -1.16 -0.23
C PRO A 37 3.28 -2.44 0.61
N PHE A 38 2.06 -2.79 0.99
CA PHE A 38 1.79 -4.10 1.62
C PHE A 38 0.43 -4.65 1.18
N GLY A 39 0.37 -5.09 -0.08
CA GLY A 39 -0.88 -5.45 -0.71
C GLY A 39 -1.78 -4.25 -1.03
N LYS A 40 -2.88 -4.48 -1.75
CA LYS A 40 -3.91 -3.47 -2.05
C LYS A 40 -4.87 -3.23 -0.87
N ARG A 41 -4.34 -2.87 0.30
CA ARG A 41 -5.14 -2.74 1.54
C ARG A 41 -4.59 -1.70 2.52
N GLY A 42 -5.44 -1.34 3.49
CA GLY A 42 -5.10 -0.45 4.60
C GLY A 42 -4.94 1.02 4.19
N LEU A 43 -4.69 1.87 5.18
CA LEU A 43 -4.59 3.32 5.02
C LEU A 43 -3.61 3.74 3.93
N PHE A 44 -2.44 3.09 3.83
CA PHE A 44 -1.38 3.57 2.95
C PHE A 44 -1.77 3.37 1.49
N HIS A 45 -2.33 2.20 1.15
CA HIS A 45 -2.90 1.95 -0.17
C HIS A 45 -4.04 2.93 -0.47
N HIS A 46 -4.99 3.09 0.45
CA HIS A 46 -6.15 3.96 0.25
C HIS A 46 -5.76 5.43 0.02
N GLU A 47 -4.91 6.02 0.87
CA GLU A 47 -4.47 7.41 0.69
C GLU A 47 -3.62 7.56 -0.59
N TRP A 48 -2.84 6.53 -0.94
CA TRP A 48 -2.07 6.50 -2.18
C TRP A 48 -2.95 6.42 -3.44
N THR A 49 -4.03 5.64 -3.46
CA THR A 49 -4.87 5.49 -4.66
C THR A 49 -6.00 6.51 -4.73
N GLU A 50 -6.60 6.84 -3.58
CA GLU A 50 -7.88 7.55 -3.47
C GLU A 50 -7.78 8.87 -2.71
N GLY A 51 -6.66 9.17 -2.04
CA GLY A 51 -6.51 10.40 -1.23
C GLY A 51 -6.63 11.73 -2.02
N GLY A 52 -6.70 11.67 -3.36
CA GLY A 52 -6.97 12.85 -4.20
C GLY A 52 -5.79 13.83 -4.30
N PRO A 53 -6.05 15.09 -4.70
CA PRO A 53 -5.02 16.10 -5.00
C PRO A 53 -4.39 16.76 -3.76
N SER A 54 -4.94 16.56 -2.57
CA SER A 54 -4.35 17.06 -1.32
C SER A 54 -3.06 16.34 -0.93
N TRP A 55 -2.82 15.16 -1.50
CA TRP A 55 -1.59 14.39 -1.29
C TRP A 55 -0.57 14.63 -2.40
N SER A 56 0.65 14.93 -1.98
CA SER A 56 1.83 14.78 -2.83
C SER A 56 2.34 13.34 -2.70
N ARG A 57 2.48 12.63 -3.82
CA ARG A 57 2.94 11.24 -3.86
C ARG A 57 4.29 11.17 -4.54
N ILE A 58 5.24 10.50 -3.89
CA ILE A 58 6.59 10.32 -4.40
C ILE A 58 6.88 8.82 -4.33
N MET A 59 7.20 8.23 -5.48
CA MET A 59 7.60 6.83 -5.60
C MET A 59 9.02 6.78 -6.15
N ILE A 60 9.90 6.08 -5.45
CA ILE A 60 11.29 5.87 -5.89
C ILE A 60 11.60 4.37 -5.76
N PRO A 61 11.44 3.60 -6.85
CA PRO A 61 11.89 2.21 -6.90
C PRO A 61 13.39 2.13 -6.61
N ALA A 62 13.82 1.01 -6.03
CA ALA A 62 15.22 0.80 -5.64
C ALA A 62 16.20 0.91 -6.83
N GLU A 63 15.75 0.57 -8.04
CA GLU A 63 16.53 0.70 -9.28
C GLU A 63 16.88 2.15 -9.63
N GLN A 64 16.11 3.12 -9.13
CA GLN A 64 16.37 4.55 -9.31
C GLN A 64 17.31 5.12 -8.23
N VAL A 65 17.72 4.32 -7.24
CA VAL A 65 18.60 4.75 -6.15
C VAL A 65 20.05 4.39 -6.50
N PRO A 66 20.92 5.34 -6.89
CA PRO A 66 22.28 5.04 -7.37
C PRO A 66 23.19 4.42 -6.30
N ARG A 67 22.79 4.52 -5.03
CA ARG A 67 23.51 3.94 -3.89
C ARG A 67 23.31 2.43 -3.77
N ILE A 68 22.31 1.86 -4.46
CA ILE A 68 22.03 0.42 -4.43
C ILE A 68 22.56 -0.19 -5.73
N SER A 69 23.50 -1.13 -5.61
CA SER A 69 24.09 -1.73 -6.81
C SER A 69 23.08 -2.65 -7.53
N PRO A 70 23.05 -2.64 -8.88
CA PRO A 70 22.18 -3.56 -9.63
C PRO A 70 22.46 -5.04 -9.33
N ARG A 71 23.72 -5.38 -9.06
CA ARG A 71 24.13 -6.73 -8.65
C ARG A 71 23.44 -7.15 -7.37
N TRP A 72 23.45 -6.28 -6.36
CA TRP A 72 22.82 -6.56 -5.08
C TRP A 72 21.31 -6.74 -5.24
N LEU A 73 20.64 -5.89 -6.04
CA LEU A 73 19.21 -6.04 -6.34
C LEU A 73 18.88 -7.38 -7.00
N ALA A 74 19.71 -7.84 -7.95
CA ALA A 74 19.53 -9.14 -8.60
C ALA A 74 19.72 -10.32 -7.62
N GLU A 75 20.73 -10.23 -6.75
CA GLU A 75 20.97 -11.22 -5.70
C GLU A 75 19.81 -11.24 -4.70
N GLU A 76 19.28 -10.07 -4.34
CA GLU A 76 18.18 -9.94 -3.38
C GLU A 76 16.86 -10.46 -3.94
N ARG A 77 16.51 -10.10 -5.18
CA ARG A 77 15.35 -10.66 -5.89
C ARG A 77 15.38 -12.18 -5.94
N SER A 78 16.56 -12.77 -6.15
CA SER A 78 16.73 -14.22 -6.17
C SER A 78 16.52 -14.88 -4.80
N LYS A 79 16.79 -14.15 -3.70
CA LYS A 79 16.64 -14.67 -2.33
C LYS A 79 15.21 -14.56 -1.80
N ILE A 80 14.58 -13.39 -1.95
CA ILE A 80 13.28 -13.10 -1.35
C ILE A 80 12.10 -13.47 -2.26
N GLY A 81 12.39 -13.73 -3.54
CA GLY A 81 11.40 -14.03 -4.56
C GLY A 81 10.77 -12.78 -5.19
N ASP A 82 10.20 -12.97 -6.37
CA ASP A 82 9.70 -11.88 -7.22
C ASP A 82 8.59 -11.05 -6.56
N TRP A 83 7.66 -11.75 -5.88
CA TRP A 83 6.50 -11.11 -5.24
C TRP A 83 6.92 -10.11 -4.15
N TRP A 84 7.80 -10.53 -3.23
CA TRP A 84 8.34 -9.64 -2.19
C TRP A 84 9.22 -8.55 -2.80
N TYR A 85 9.99 -8.87 -3.84
CA TYR A 85 10.85 -7.89 -4.49
C TYR A 85 10.05 -6.75 -5.13
N ARG A 86 8.98 -7.05 -5.87
CA ARG A 86 8.11 -6.05 -6.50
C ARG A 86 7.49 -5.11 -5.46
N GLN A 87 7.13 -5.64 -4.29
CA GLN A 87 6.59 -4.83 -3.21
C GLN A 87 7.66 -3.93 -2.57
N GLU A 88 8.74 -4.51 -2.06
CA GLU A 88 9.71 -3.79 -1.22
C GLU A 88 10.70 -2.93 -2.04
N TYR A 89 11.06 -3.39 -3.23
CA TYR A 89 12.05 -2.72 -4.09
C TYR A 89 11.41 -2.09 -5.33
N GLY A 90 10.29 -2.63 -5.81
CA GLY A 90 9.54 -2.10 -6.95
C GLY A 90 8.50 -1.04 -6.59
N CYS A 91 8.18 -0.88 -5.30
CA CYS A 91 7.09 -0.03 -4.83
C CYS A 91 5.73 -0.38 -5.46
N GLU A 92 5.48 -1.66 -5.74
CA GLU A 92 4.24 -2.13 -6.35
C GLU A 92 3.23 -2.60 -5.30
N PHE A 93 1.98 -2.13 -5.42
CA PHE A 93 0.85 -2.71 -4.72
C PHE A 93 0.41 -4.02 -5.40
N VAL A 94 1.10 -5.10 -5.06
CA VAL A 94 0.81 -6.47 -5.53
C VAL A 94 -0.44 -7.02 -4.84
N ASP A 95 -1.19 -7.92 -5.51
CA ASP A 95 -2.28 -8.61 -4.82
C ASP A 95 -1.72 -9.54 -3.74
N THR A 96 -2.43 -9.66 -2.61
CA THR A 96 -2.02 -10.52 -1.49
C THR A 96 -1.99 -11.98 -1.94
N GLN A 97 -0.93 -12.70 -1.58
CA GLN A 97 -0.67 -14.08 -1.97
C GLN A 97 -1.83 -15.06 -1.64
N ASP A 98 -2.72 -14.71 -0.70
CA ASP A 98 -3.90 -15.50 -0.31
C ASP A 98 -5.11 -15.37 -1.25
N GLN A 99 -5.06 -14.50 -2.26
CA GLN A 99 -6.10 -14.45 -3.28
C GLN A 99 -5.81 -15.47 -4.39
N VAL A 100 -6.41 -16.66 -4.28
CA VAL A 100 -6.50 -17.64 -5.38
C VAL A 100 -7.19 -17.01 -6.61
N PHE A 101 -8.04 -16.00 -6.39
CA PHE A 101 -8.69 -15.21 -7.42
C PHE A 101 -8.28 -13.75 -7.25
N GLY A 102 -7.61 -13.18 -8.25
CA GLY A 102 -7.30 -11.75 -8.26
C GLY A 102 -8.55 -10.88 -8.20
N TYR A 103 -8.40 -9.66 -7.69
CA TYR A 103 -9.51 -8.70 -7.52
C TYR A 103 -10.40 -8.56 -8.78
N GLU A 104 -9.79 -8.47 -9.96
CA GLU A 104 -10.51 -8.37 -11.23
C GLU A 104 -11.33 -9.62 -11.55
N HIS A 105 -10.83 -10.81 -11.21
CA HIS A 105 -11.58 -12.07 -11.36
C HIS A 105 -12.74 -12.16 -10.38
N VAL A 106 -12.57 -11.66 -9.15
CA VAL A 106 -13.66 -11.61 -8.15
C VAL A 106 -14.75 -10.65 -8.61
N GLN A 107 -14.39 -9.45 -9.09
CA GLN A 107 -15.36 -8.48 -9.60
C GLN A 107 -16.08 -9.00 -10.86
N ALA A 108 -15.38 -9.68 -11.76
CA ALA A 108 -15.98 -10.28 -12.95
C ALA A 108 -16.88 -11.50 -12.63
N ALA A 109 -16.71 -12.12 -11.46
CA ALA A 109 -17.50 -13.26 -11.01
C ALA A 109 -18.80 -12.86 -10.29
N ILE A 110 -19.02 -11.57 -10.02
CA ILE A 110 -20.29 -11.09 -9.46
C ILE A 110 -21.33 -11.05 -10.58
N SER A 111 -22.38 -11.84 -10.44
CA SER A 111 -23.52 -11.90 -11.36
C SER A 111 -24.82 -12.03 -10.57
N ASP A 112 -25.85 -11.32 -11.02
CA ASP A 112 -27.21 -11.40 -10.48
C ASP A 112 -27.97 -12.64 -11.00
N ASP A 113 -27.37 -13.42 -11.90
CA ASP A 113 -27.99 -14.60 -12.53
C ASP A 113 -27.89 -15.85 -11.65
N VAL A 114 -27.21 -15.77 -10.49
CA VAL A 114 -27.04 -16.88 -9.55
C VAL A 114 -27.66 -16.51 -8.21
N GLU A 115 -28.55 -17.36 -7.72
CA GLU A 115 -29.25 -17.16 -6.46
C GLU A 115 -28.31 -17.35 -5.26
N PRO A 116 -28.27 -16.43 -4.27
CA PRO A 116 -27.36 -16.54 -3.13
C PRO A 116 -27.56 -17.82 -2.32
N LEU A 117 -26.45 -18.44 -1.92
CA LEU A 117 -26.46 -19.70 -1.16
C LEU A 117 -27.14 -19.58 0.21
N PHE A 118 -27.18 -18.37 0.77
CA PHE A 118 -27.97 -18.03 1.94
C PHE A 118 -28.76 -16.75 1.64
N ALA A 119 -30.08 -16.81 1.81
CA ALA A 119 -30.92 -15.63 1.75
C ALA A 119 -30.63 -14.70 2.93
N ALA A 120 -30.69 -13.39 2.69
CA ALA A 120 -30.60 -12.35 3.73
C ALA A 120 -31.82 -12.35 4.66
#